data_AF-A0A7Y0WA91-F1
#
_entry.id   AF-A0A7Y0WA91-F1
#
_cell.length_a   1.000
_cell.length_b   1.000
_cell.length_c   1.000
_cell.angle_alpha   90.00
_cell.angle_beta   90.00
_cell.angle_gamma   90.00
#
_symmetry.space_group_name_H-M   'P 1'
#
loop_
_entity.id
_entity.type
_entity.pdbx_description
1 polymer ?
#
loop_
_entity_poly.entity_id
_entity_poly.type
_entity_poly.pdbx_seq_one_letter_code
_entity_poly.pdbx_strand_id
1 'polypeptide(L)'
;MSLPLPQYLAMPHEATETFGTLRRDDAARGNFWVIDGDPQVAVMAKRIFPGSQGRGAGVAKFSANRRTFADLVWFLHRWPLKIESRSEFDAAYRETVEYVQQRQAANASPVCMKPDVVFKGVLRPFQEEGLSWSLTNRRTLIADEMGLGKTVQGIAFLATDQSWPALVVAPPHLILHWKNKLSEFLETTEDSAGPLFADENGLKVCLISCTPRVMKAPLPKAHIYVIHYLLLKSWREHLKELNIQRIVFDEIQELRCGFR
;
A
#
# COMPACT_ATOMS: atom_id res chain seq x y z
N MET A 1 11.41 -18.32 -18.00
CA MET A 1 12.50 -18.54 -17.03
C MET A 1 11.99 -18.13 -15.67
N SER A 2 11.97 -19.00 -14.66
CA SER A 2 11.60 -18.64 -13.29
C SER A 2 12.66 -17.71 -12.70
N LEU A 3 12.23 -16.57 -12.14
CA LEU A 3 13.16 -15.66 -11.47
C LEU A 3 13.80 -16.35 -10.24
N PRO A 4 15.08 -16.08 -9.95
CA PRO A 4 15.76 -16.70 -8.81
C PRO A 4 15.11 -16.26 -7.49
N LEU A 5 14.98 -17.21 -6.55
CA LEU A 5 14.47 -16.92 -5.22
C LEU A 5 15.39 -15.91 -4.50
N PRO A 6 14.84 -14.92 -3.79
CA PRO A 6 15.65 -14.06 -2.94
C PRO A 6 16.40 -14.86 -1.88
N GLN A 7 17.61 -14.41 -1.53
CA GLN A 7 18.44 -15.07 -0.51
C GLN A 7 17.75 -15.22 0.85
N TYR A 8 16.92 -14.25 1.24
CA TYR A 8 16.19 -14.30 2.52
C TYR A 8 15.09 -15.38 2.56
N LEU A 9 14.73 -15.97 1.42
CA LEU A 9 13.83 -17.14 1.32
C LEU A 9 14.57 -18.43 0.98
N ALA A 10 15.90 -18.41 0.82
CA ALA A 10 16.65 -19.66 0.74
C ALA A 10 16.44 -20.44 2.04
N MET A 11 16.19 -21.75 1.97
CA MET A 11 16.05 -22.54 3.20
C MET A 11 17.41 -22.60 3.92
N PRO A 12 17.45 -22.42 5.25
CA PRO A 12 18.68 -22.63 6.00
C PRO A 12 19.08 -24.11 5.94
N HIS A 13 20.39 -24.37 5.97
CA HIS A 13 20.91 -25.73 6.11
C HIS A 13 20.48 -26.34 7.44
N GLU A 14 20.32 -27.66 7.49
CA GLU A 14 20.05 -28.36 8.76
C GLU A 14 21.21 -28.13 9.73
N ALA A 15 20.94 -27.42 10.82
CA ALA A 15 21.93 -27.16 11.86
C ALA A 15 21.99 -28.35 12.82
N THR A 16 23.20 -28.72 13.24
CA THR A 16 23.45 -29.75 14.26
C THR A 16 23.03 -29.30 15.65
N GLU A 17 23.00 -27.98 15.89
CA GLU A 17 22.58 -27.37 17.15
C GLU A 17 21.43 -26.39 16.90
N THR A 18 20.44 -26.38 17.79
CA THR A 18 19.26 -25.52 17.70
C THR A 18 19.06 -24.70 18.96
N PHE A 19 18.60 -23.47 18.81
CA PHE A 19 18.37 -22.54 19.93
C PHE A 19 16.99 -22.65 20.57
N GLY A 20 16.19 -23.64 20.17
CA GLY A 20 14.81 -23.81 20.60
C GLY A 20 13.96 -24.51 19.56
N THR A 21 12.65 -24.43 19.74
CA THR A 21 11.64 -25.01 18.85
C THR A 21 10.79 -23.92 18.21
N LEU A 22 10.29 -24.22 17.00
CA LEU A 22 9.32 -23.43 16.27
C LEU A 22 8.09 -24.30 16.02
N ARG A 23 6.92 -23.83 16.50
CA ARG A 23 5.65 -24.54 16.32
C ARG A 23 4.52 -23.63 15.89
N ARG A 24 3.51 -24.25 15.28
CA ARG A 24 2.24 -23.62 14.98
C ARG A 24 1.37 -23.58 16.24
N ASP A 25 0.74 -22.44 16.50
CA ASP A 25 -0.29 -22.33 17.55
C ASP A 25 -1.64 -22.01 16.89
N ASP A 26 -2.50 -23.03 16.84
CA ASP A 26 -3.83 -22.99 16.21
C ASP A 26 -4.96 -22.73 17.22
N ALA A 27 -4.66 -22.12 18.38
CA ALA A 27 -5.70 -21.68 19.30
C ALA A 27 -6.79 -20.87 18.56
N ALA A 28 -8.06 -21.18 18.85
CA ALA A 28 -9.28 -20.92 18.07
C ALA A 28 -9.57 -19.46 17.60
N ARG A 29 -8.67 -18.50 17.81
CA ARG A 29 -8.80 -17.10 17.38
C ARG A 29 -7.57 -16.48 16.73
N GLY A 30 -6.48 -17.20 16.45
CA GLY A 30 -5.46 -16.61 15.58
C GLY A 30 -4.36 -17.50 15.07
N ASN A 31 -3.86 -17.12 13.89
CA ASN A 31 -2.82 -17.77 13.13
C ASN A 31 -1.45 -17.30 13.66
N PHE A 32 -0.78 -18.09 14.50
CA PHE A 32 0.48 -17.65 15.14
C PHE A 32 1.62 -18.68 15.01
N TRP A 33 2.84 -18.16 14.96
CA TRP A 33 4.06 -18.93 15.17
C TRP A 33 4.56 -18.71 16.59
N VAL A 34 5.04 -19.76 17.23
CA VAL A 34 5.60 -19.73 18.58
C VAL A 34 7.02 -20.25 18.54
N ILE A 35 7.95 -19.40 19.00
CA ILE A 35 9.33 -19.75 19.29
C ILE A 35 9.45 -19.98 20.80
N ASP A 36 10.00 -21.13 21.19
CA ASP A 36 10.24 -21.50 22.58
C ASP A 36 11.69 -22.02 22.72
N GLY A 37 12.47 -21.46 23.64
CA GLY A 37 13.86 -21.86 23.84
C GLY A 37 14.73 -20.79 24.48
N ASP A 38 15.89 -20.54 23.88
CA ASP A 38 16.90 -19.62 24.41
C ASP A 38 16.30 -18.22 24.67
N PRO A 39 16.40 -17.69 25.90
CA PRO A 39 15.86 -16.39 26.27
C PRO A 39 16.36 -15.23 25.40
N GLN A 40 17.62 -15.26 24.97
CA GLN A 40 18.18 -14.20 24.11
C GLN A 40 17.56 -14.27 22.72
N VAL A 41 17.37 -15.47 22.19
CA VAL A 41 16.74 -15.69 20.87
C VAL A 41 15.28 -15.27 20.88
N ALA A 42 14.53 -15.61 21.93
CA ALA A 42 13.15 -15.16 22.09
C ALA A 42 13.02 -13.64 22.27
N VAL A 43 13.95 -12.99 22.99
CA VAL A 43 14.00 -11.51 23.06
C VAL A 43 14.28 -10.89 21.69
N MET A 44 15.19 -11.47 20.90
CA MET A 44 15.47 -11.01 19.54
C MET A 44 14.27 -11.20 18.62
N ALA A 45 13.58 -12.34 18.70
CA ALA A 45 12.34 -12.57 17.96
C ALA A 45 11.28 -11.50 18.28
N LYS A 46 11.08 -11.15 19.56
CA LYS A 46 10.14 -10.08 19.96
C LYS A 46 10.49 -8.71 19.38
N ARG A 47 11.77 -8.43 19.12
CA ARG A 47 12.22 -7.18 18.47
C ARG A 47 11.98 -7.18 16.98
N ILE A 48 12.19 -8.32 16.32
CA ILE A 48 12.07 -8.48 14.86
C ILE A 48 10.61 -8.59 14.43
N PHE A 49 9.74 -9.18 15.25
CA PHE A 49 8.31 -9.36 14.96
C PHE A 49 7.46 -8.44 15.86
N PRO A 50 7.05 -7.24 15.39
CA PRO A 50 6.26 -6.31 16.18
C PRO A 50 4.91 -6.90 16.58
N GLY A 51 4.45 -6.59 17.80
CA GLY A 51 3.21 -7.16 18.35
C GLY A 51 3.33 -8.60 18.85
N SER A 52 4.57 -9.11 18.98
CA SER A 52 4.84 -10.40 19.60
C SER A 52 4.34 -10.47 21.04
N GLN A 53 3.68 -11.56 21.39
CA GLN A 53 3.18 -11.90 22.72
C GLN A 53 4.05 -13.00 23.35
N GLY A 54 3.88 -13.26 24.65
CA GLY A 54 4.58 -14.35 25.35
C GLY A 54 5.02 -13.94 26.75
N ARG A 55 4.56 -14.68 27.77
CA ARG A 55 4.99 -14.50 29.16
C ARG A 55 6.35 -15.18 29.35
N GLY A 56 7.33 -14.45 29.90
CA GLY A 56 8.68 -14.95 30.16
C GLY A 56 9.70 -14.63 29.07
N ALA A 57 10.98 -14.81 29.40
CA ALA A 57 12.09 -14.46 28.54
C ALA A 57 12.30 -15.45 27.37
N GLY A 58 11.88 -16.71 27.50
CA GLY A 58 12.14 -17.79 26.52
C GLY A 58 11.07 -18.03 25.46
N VAL A 59 9.93 -17.33 25.48
CA VAL A 59 8.82 -17.56 24.55
C VAL A 59 8.48 -16.31 23.75
N ALA A 60 8.40 -16.42 22.42
CA ALA A 60 7.95 -15.39 21.51
C ALA A 60 6.85 -15.91 20.57
N LYS A 61 5.68 -15.26 20.59
CA LYS A 61 4.51 -15.60 19.77
C LYS A 61 4.17 -14.46 18.84
N PHE A 62 4.18 -14.67 17.53
CA PHE A 62 3.93 -13.62 16.55
C PHE A 62 2.96 -14.06 15.45
N SER A 63 2.29 -13.07 14.84
CA SER A 63 1.28 -13.32 13.81
C SER A 63 1.90 -14.03 12.62
N ALA A 64 1.21 -15.06 12.14
CA ALA A 64 1.58 -15.78 10.95
C ALA A 64 0.90 -15.21 9.72
N ASN A 65 1.68 -14.42 9.00
CA ASN A 65 1.32 -13.89 7.71
C ASN A 65 2.53 -14.02 6.76
N ARG A 66 2.30 -13.87 5.46
CA ARG A 66 3.35 -14.05 4.44
C ARG A 66 4.53 -13.09 4.62
N ARG A 67 4.31 -11.90 5.19
CA ARG A 67 5.39 -10.92 5.42
C ARG A 67 6.29 -11.39 6.56
N THR A 68 5.69 -11.72 7.70
CA THR A 68 6.44 -12.22 8.86
C THR A 68 7.09 -13.57 8.60
N PHE A 69 6.56 -14.37 7.67
CA PHE A 69 7.17 -15.65 7.31
C PHE A 69 8.51 -15.48 6.58
N ALA A 70 8.65 -14.49 5.70
CA ALA A 70 9.94 -14.19 5.07
C ALA A 70 10.99 -13.78 6.13
N ASP A 71 10.59 -12.94 7.07
CA ASP A 71 11.42 -12.53 8.21
C ASP A 71 11.77 -13.73 9.11
N LEU A 72 10.87 -14.70 9.25
CA LEU A 72 11.11 -15.96 9.97
C LEU A 72 12.14 -16.84 9.26
N VAL A 73 12.07 -17.00 7.94
CA VAL A 73 13.09 -17.77 7.21
C VAL A 73 14.46 -17.10 7.37
N TRP A 74 14.53 -15.78 7.24
CA TRP A 74 15.74 -15.02 7.55
C TRP A 74 16.22 -15.21 8.99
N PHE A 75 15.30 -15.20 9.96
CA PHE A 75 15.60 -15.43 11.37
C PHE A 75 16.26 -16.81 11.60
N LEU A 76 15.76 -17.85 10.93
CA LEU A 76 16.28 -19.21 11.04
C LEU A 76 17.71 -19.38 10.48
N HIS A 77 18.14 -18.54 9.54
CA HIS A 77 19.56 -18.49 9.11
C HIS A 77 20.47 -18.03 10.24
N ARG A 78 19.98 -17.14 11.12
CA ARG A 78 20.77 -16.56 12.20
C ARG A 78 20.67 -17.37 13.49
N TRP A 79 19.49 -17.92 13.77
CA TRP A 79 19.19 -18.75 14.93
C TRP A 79 18.39 -19.98 14.49
N PRO A 80 19.07 -21.09 14.15
CA PRO A 80 18.40 -22.33 13.79
C PRO A 80 17.49 -22.82 14.92
N LEU A 81 16.25 -23.13 14.59
CA LEU A 81 15.25 -23.68 15.51
C LEU A 81 14.75 -25.03 14.98
N LYS A 82 14.43 -25.93 15.89
CA LYS A 82 13.80 -27.21 15.55
C LYS A 82 12.34 -26.98 15.18
N ILE A 83 11.98 -27.27 13.94
CA ILE A 83 10.62 -27.08 13.43
C ILE A 83 9.76 -28.29 13.82
N GLU A 84 8.83 -28.10 14.75
CA GLU A 84 7.92 -29.16 15.20
C GLU A 84 6.74 -29.35 14.23
N SER A 85 6.14 -28.23 13.79
CA SER A 85 5.02 -28.19 12.86
C SER A 85 5.50 -28.15 11.41
N ARG A 86 6.16 -29.23 10.96
CA ARG A 86 6.85 -29.27 9.66
C ARG A 86 5.91 -29.13 8.47
N SER A 87 4.76 -29.80 8.49
CA SER A 87 3.73 -29.73 7.45
C SER A 87 3.22 -28.31 7.23
N GLU A 88 2.91 -27.60 8.32
CA GLU A 88 2.43 -26.23 8.32
C GLU A 88 3.52 -25.27 7.87
N PHE A 89 4.76 -25.52 8.29
CA PHE A 89 5.92 -24.73 7.86
C PHE A 89 6.17 -24.86 6.36
N ASP A 90 6.16 -26.07 5.81
CA ASP A 90 6.36 -26.30 4.38
C ASP A 90 5.20 -25.75 3.53
N ALA A 91 3.96 -25.79 4.05
CA ALA A 91 2.81 -25.13 3.42
C ALA A 91 2.98 -23.60 3.39
N ALA A 92 3.31 -22.99 4.53
CA ALA A 92 3.55 -21.54 4.63
C ALA A 92 4.75 -21.08 3.79
N TYR A 93 5.80 -21.90 3.70
CA TYR A 93 6.94 -21.64 2.83
C TYR A 93 6.55 -21.62 1.36
N ARG A 94 5.82 -22.64 0.88
CA ARG A 94 5.33 -22.68 -0.51
C ARG A 94 4.46 -21.47 -0.85
N GLU A 95 3.50 -21.13 0.02
CA GLU A 95 2.64 -19.95 -0.18
C GLU A 95 3.45 -18.65 -0.26
N THR A 96 4.46 -18.51 0.60
CA THR A 96 5.32 -17.31 0.64
C THR A 96 6.20 -17.23 -0.61
N VAL A 97 6.79 -18.35 -1.04
CA VAL A 97 7.61 -18.44 -2.25
C VAL A 97 6.79 -18.11 -3.49
N GLU A 98 5.62 -18.71 -3.66
CA GLU A 98 4.72 -18.43 -4.80
C GLU A 98 4.35 -16.95 -4.83
N TYR A 99 3.99 -16.37 -3.68
CA TYR A 99 3.66 -14.95 -3.57
C TYR A 99 4.84 -14.05 -3.98
N VAL A 100 6.05 -14.35 -3.53
CA VAL A 100 7.24 -13.54 -3.85
C VAL A 100 7.61 -13.69 -5.32
N GLN A 101 7.54 -14.89 -5.89
CA GLN A 101 7.78 -15.11 -7.31
C GLN A 101 6.75 -14.38 -8.17
N GLN A 102 5.46 -14.45 -7.81
CA GLN A 102 4.41 -13.68 -8.48
C GLN A 102 4.70 -12.17 -8.42
N ARG A 103 5.14 -11.65 -7.27
CA ARG A 103 5.52 -10.24 -7.15
C ARG A 103 6.76 -9.87 -7.97
N GLN A 104 7.78 -10.71 -7.99
CA GLN A 104 8.97 -10.47 -8.80
C GLN A 104 8.63 -10.49 -10.30
N ALA A 105 7.80 -11.42 -10.73
CA ALA A 105 7.33 -11.51 -12.11
C ALA A 105 6.49 -10.28 -12.49
N ALA A 106 5.60 -9.83 -11.59
CA ALA A 106 4.82 -8.61 -11.77
C ALA A 106 5.72 -7.37 -11.89
N ASN A 107 6.73 -7.25 -11.02
CA ASN A 107 7.71 -6.16 -11.08
C ASN A 107 8.65 -6.22 -12.29
N ALA A 108 8.76 -7.38 -12.95
CA ALA A 108 9.59 -7.56 -14.15
C ALA A 108 8.83 -7.28 -15.47
N SER A 109 7.51 -7.06 -15.43
CA SER A 109 6.65 -6.76 -16.58
C SER A 109 6.45 -5.24 -16.74
N PRO A 110 6.12 -4.76 -17.95
CA PRO A 110 6.88 -3.71 -18.64
C PRO A 110 7.28 -2.53 -17.76
N VAL A 111 8.58 -2.25 -17.74
CA VAL A 111 9.19 -1.19 -16.94
C VAL A 111 8.52 0.16 -17.21
N CYS A 112 8.11 0.46 -18.45
CA CYS A 112 7.41 1.68 -18.81
C CYS A 112 6.01 1.40 -19.37
N MET A 113 4.98 2.01 -18.78
CA MET A 113 3.63 2.02 -19.33
C MET A 113 3.24 3.44 -19.75
N LYS A 114 2.67 3.57 -20.95
CA LYS A 114 2.10 4.83 -21.40
C LYS A 114 0.70 5.02 -20.82
N PRO A 115 0.33 6.25 -20.44
CA PRO A 115 -1.00 6.52 -19.92
C PRO A 115 -2.08 6.31 -21.00
N ASP A 116 -3.29 5.99 -20.55
CA ASP A 116 -4.45 5.74 -21.42
C ASP A 116 -4.88 7.02 -22.19
N VAL A 117 -5.70 6.85 -23.24
CA VAL A 117 -6.16 7.91 -24.16
C VAL A 117 -6.88 9.09 -23.47
N VAL A 118 -7.36 8.89 -22.25
CA VAL A 118 -8.00 9.91 -21.43
C VAL A 118 -6.99 10.94 -20.91
N PHE A 119 -5.71 10.57 -20.78
CA PHE A 119 -4.65 11.46 -20.33
C PHE A 119 -4.05 12.26 -21.50
N LYS A 120 -4.03 13.58 -21.37
CA LYS A 120 -3.68 14.53 -22.44
C LYS A 120 -2.21 15.00 -22.41
N GLY A 121 -1.36 14.33 -21.63
CA GLY A 121 0.04 14.68 -21.46
C GLY A 121 1.01 13.62 -21.97
N VAL A 122 2.30 13.99 -22.05
CA VAL A 122 3.40 13.05 -22.30
C VAL A 122 4.20 12.89 -21.01
N LEU A 123 4.29 11.66 -20.52
CA LEU A 123 5.13 11.33 -19.38
C LEU A 123 6.59 11.20 -19.80
N ARG A 124 7.51 11.62 -18.91
CA ARG A 124 8.94 11.32 -19.07
C ARG A 124 9.17 9.81 -18.82
N PRO A 125 10.26 9.22 -19.32
CA PRO A 125 10.50 7.77 -19.16
C PRO A 125 10.39 7.28 -17.70
N PHE A 126 11.03 7.95 -16.75
CA PHE A 126 10.93 7.59 -15.32
C PHE A 126 9.50 7.72 -14.76
N GLN A 127 8.66 8.58 -15.35
CA GLN A 127 7.26 8.73 -14.97
C GLN A 127 6.38 7.60 -15.51
N GLU A 128 6.68 7.10 -16.72
CA GLU A 128 6.07 5.88 -17.25
C GLU A 128 6.44 4.66 -16.39
N GLU A 129 7.64 4.66 -15.80
CA GLU A 129 8.04 3.66 -14.81
C GLU A 129 7.26 3.74 -13.51
N GLY A 130 7.15 4.95 -12.95
CA GLY A 130 6.32 5.20 -11.78
C GLY A 130 4.85 4.81 -12.00
N LEU A 131 4.32 5.04 -13.21
CA LEU A 131 2.96 4.65 -13.60
C LEU A 131 2.80 3.13 -13.64
N SER A 132 3.69 2.43 -14.35
CA SER A 132 3.67 0.95 -14.43
C SER A 132 3.76 0.31 -13.04
N TRP A 133 4.66 0.83 -12.21
CA TRP A 133 4.81 0.39 -10.83
C TRP A 133 3.54 0.64 -10.01
N SER A 134 2.86 1.77 -10.20
CA SER A 134 1.62 2.11 -9.50
C SER A 134 0.44 1.22 -9.91
N LEU A 135 0.34 0.82 -11.17
CA LEU A 135 -0.73 -0.06 -11.67
C LEU A 135 -0.53 -1.52 -11.23
N THR A 136 0.73 -1.95 -11.14
CA THR A 136 1.08 -3.33 -10.75
C THR A 136 0.95 -3.55 -9.24
N ASN A 137 1.11 -2.51 -8.43
CA ASN A 137 1.16 -2.62 -6.98
C ASN A 137 -0.06 -1.98 -6.31
N ARG A 138 -0.73 -2.73 -5.41
CA ARG A 138 -1.87 -2.21 -4.64
C ARG A 138 -1.56 -1.01 -3.75
N ARG A 139 -0.29 -0.82 -3.38
CA ARG A 139 0.19 0.28 -2.52
C ARG A 139 1.54 0.72 -3.06
N THR A 140 1.62 1.99 -3.41
CA THR A 140 2.80 2.58 -4.04
C THR A 140 3.15 3.88 -3.35
N LEU A 141 4.45 4.09 -3.13
CA LEU A 141 5.01 5.34 -2.68
C LEU A 141 5.93 5.86 -3.78
N ILE A 142 5.53 6.98 -4.38
CA ILE A 142 6.39 7.72 -5.32
C ILE A 142 7.15 8.75 -4.51
N ALA A 143 8.46 8.55 -4.36
CA ALA A 143 9.33 9.37 -3.52
C ALA A 143 10.39 10.15 -4.33
N ASP A 144 10.10 10.39 -5.61
CA ASP A 144 10.95 11.16 -6.53
C ASP A 144 11.22 12.57 -5.99
N GLU A 145 12.31 13.19 -6.45
CA GLU A 145 12.67 14.57 -6.08
C GLU A 145 11.52 15.56 -6.34
N MET A 146 11.52 16.64 -5.56
CA MET A 146 10.55 17.72 -5.71
C MET A 146 10.70 18.36 -7.10
N GLY A 147 9.58 18.65 -7.78
CA GLY A 147 9.58 19.22 -9.13
C GLY A 147 9.61 18.21 -10.28
N LEU A 148 9.75 16.91 -10.03
CA LEU A 148 9.74 15.86 -11.07
C LEU A 148 8.34 15.48 -11.59
N GLY A 149 7.29 16.23 -11.21
CA GLY A 149 5.93 16.02 -11.74
C GLY A 149 5.19 14.83 -11.13
N LYS A 150 5.37 14.55 -9.82
CA LYS A 150 4.64 13.50 -9.09
C LYS A 150 3.12 13.64 -9.17
N THR A 151 2.61 14.86 -9.13
CA THR A 151 1.18 15.16 -9.33
C THR A 151 0.70 14.65 -10.69
N VAL A 152 1.48 14.87 -11.74
CA VAL A 152 1.16 14.43 -13.11
C VAL A 152 1.17 12.91 -13.21
N GLN A 153 2.15 12.22 -12.59
CA GLN A 153 2.15 10.76 -12.47
C GLN A 153 0.89 10.25 -11.74
N GLY A 154 0.46 10.90 -10.66
CA GLY A 154 -0.75 10.55 -9.92
C GLY A 154 -2.02 10.71 -10.75
N ILE A 155 -2.11 11.76 -11.57
CA ILE A 155 -3.23 11.97 -12.50
C ILE A 155 -3.21 10.92 -13.61
N ALA A 156 -2.04 10.64 -14.19
CA ALA A 156 -1.87 9.60 -15.20
C ALA A 156 -2.26 8.21 -14.66
N PHE A 157 -1.96 7.92 -13.40
CA PHE A 157 -2.43 6.71 -12.71
C PHE A 157 -3.95 6.65 -12.65
N LEU A 158 -4.61 7.71 -12.18
CA LEU A 158 -6.08 7.76 -12.12
C LEU A 158 -6.72 7.61 -13.51
N ALA A 159 -6.16 8.26 -14.52
CA ALA A 159 -6.63 8.22 -15.90
C ALA A 159 -6.51 6.82 -16.53
N THR A 160 -5.50 6.04 -16.12
CA THR A 160 -5.20 4.71 -16.68
C THR A 160 -5.90 3.59 -15.89
N ASP A 161 -5.95 3.68 -14.56
CA ASP A 161 -6.59 2.67 -13.71
C ASP A 161 -8.13 2.74 -13.76
N GLN A 162 -8.70 3.93 -14.02
CA GLN A 162 -10.13 4.20 -14.21
C GLN A 162 -11.07 3.59 -13.16
N SER A 163 -10.54 3.32 -11.96
CA SER A 163 -11.33 2.76 -10.86
C SER A 163 -11.98 3.90 -10.08
N TRP A 164 -13.24 4.17 -10.43
CA TRP A 164 -14.05 5.24 -9.84
C TRP A 164 -15.01 4.72 -8.76
N PRO A 165 -15.34 5.52 -7.72
CA PRO A 165 -14.82 6.85 -7.45
C PRO A 165 -13.41 6.81 -6.84
N ALA A 166 -12.58 7.80 -7.19
CA ALA A 166 -11.25 8.02 -6.64
C ALA A 166 -11.20 9.24 -5.72
N LEU A 167 -10.31 9.24 -4.73
CA LEU A 167 -10.11 10.34 -3.80
C LEU A 167 -8.65 10.82 -3.86
N VAL A 168 -8.47 12.11 -4.15
CA VAL A 168 -7.20 12.82 -3.99
C VAL A 168 -7.24 13.57 -2.67
N VAL A 169 -6.23 13.34 -1.84
CA VAL A 169 -6.02 14.03 -0.57
C VAL A 169 -4.75 14.85 -0.67
N ALA A 170 -4.85 16.18 -0.53
CA ALA A 170 -3.70 17.07 -0.62
C ALA A 170 -3.68 18.12 0.51
N PRO A 171 -2.55 18.78 0.77
CA PRO A 171 -2.51 19.97 1.61
C PRO A 171 -3.47 21.07 1.07
N PRO A 172 -4.04 21.92 1.94
CA PRO A 172 -4.99 22.97 1.52
C PRO A 172 -4.46 23.87 0.39
N HIS A 173 -3.18 24.22 0.42
CA HIS A 173 -2.54 25.08 -0.56
C HIS A 173 -2.35 24.40 -1.94
N LEU A 174 -2.44 23.07 -2.03
CA LEU A 174 -2.29 22.31 -3.27
C LEU A 174 -3.64 21.94 -3.92
N ILE A 175 -4.78 22.18 -3.27
CA ILE A 175 -6.09 21.81 -3.84
C ILE A 175 -6.36 22.50 -5.18
N LEU A 176 -6.06 23.79 -5.28
CA LEU A 176 -6.21 24.52 -6.54
C LEU A 176 -5.20 24.08 -7.60
N HIS A 177 -3.98 23.70 -7.18
CA HIS A 177 -2.99 23.13 -8.10
C HIS A 177 -3.49 21.81 -8.70
N TRP A 178 -4.03 20.92 -7.86
CA TRP A 178 -4.65 19.68 -8.29
C TRP A 178 -5.84 19.91 -9.22
N LYS A 179 -6.72 20.86 -8.91
CA LYS A 179 -7.82 21.25 -9.80
C LYS A 179 -7.29 21.60 -11.19
N ASN A 180 -6.34 22.54 -11.26
CA ASN A 180 -5.81 23.03 -12.53
C ASN A 180 -5.12 21.90 -13.32
N LYS A 181 -4.35 21.04 -12.63
CA LYS A 181 -3.69 19.90 -13.28
C LYS A 181 -4.67 18.83 -13.76
N LEU A 182 -5.76 18.57 -13.02
CA LEU A 182 -6.81 17.67 -13.47
C LEU A 182 -7.52 18.25 -14.71
N SER A 183 -7.82 19.54 -14.73
CA SER A 183 -8.39 20.20 -15.92
C SER A 183 -7.44 20.13 -17.13
N GLU A 184 -6.15 20.41 -16.92
CA GLU A 184 -5.13 20.40 -17.97
C GLU A 184 -4.91 18.99 -18.56
N PHE A 185 -4.80 17.96 -17.72
CA PHE A 185 -4.41 16.62 -18.15
C PHE A 185 -5.58 15.67 -18.44
N LEU A 186 -6.81 16.00 -18.03
CA LEU A 186 -8.01 15.19 -18.29
C LEU A 186 -9.04 15.91 -19.18
N GLU A 187 -8.75 17.12 -19.67
CA GLU A 187 -9.66 17.94 -20.49
C GLU A 187 -11.06 18.15 -19.88
N THR A 188 -11.15 18.46 -18.60
CA THR A 188 -12.44 18.86 -18.00
C THR A 188 -12.70 20.35 -18.23
N THR A 189 -13.91 20.73 -18.66
CA THR A 189 -14.27 22.15 -18.80
C THR A 189 -14.35 22.83 -17.42
N GLU A 190 -13.76 24.03 -17.30
CA GLU A 190 -13.83 24.82 -16.06
C GLU A 190 -15.18 25.52 -15.85
N ASP A 191 -16.10 25.41 -16.83
CA ASP A 191 -17.29 26.25 -16.98
C ASP A 191 -18.39 26.03 -15.92
N SER A 192 -18.18 25.09 -15.01
CA SER A 192 -19.08 24.88 -13.89
C SER A 192 -18.73 25.82 -12.74
N ALA A 193 -19.57 26.82 -12.49
CA ALA A 193 -19.45 27.78 -11.38
C ALA A 193 -19.56 27.17 -9.95
N GLY A 194 -19.48 25.84 -9.82
CA GLY A 194 -19.62 25.07 -8.57
C GLY A 194 -18.42 24.16 -8.28
N PRO A 195 -18.52 23.27 -7.26
CA PRO A 195 -17.43 22.38 -6.89
C PRO A 195 -17.19 21.23 -7.89
N LEU A 196 -18.09 21.06 -8.87
CA LEU A 196 -18.06 19.99 -9.86
C LEU A 196 -17.55 20.55 -11.19
N PHE A 197 -16.52 19.98 -11.80
CA PHE A 197 -16.08 20.29 -13.18
C PHE A 197 -16.23 19.03 -14.03
N ALA A 198 -16.70 19.18 -15.27
CA ALA A 198 -17.02 18.05 -16.15
C ALA A 198 -16.68 18.35 -17.60
N ASP A 199 -16.27 17.34 -18.36
CA ASP A 199 -16.28 17.40 -19.83
C ASP A 199 -17.70 17.10 -20.37
N GLU A 200 -18.00 17.56 -21.59
CA GLU A 200 -19.25 17.26 -22.31
C GLU A 200 -19.46 15.73 -22.47
N ASN A 201 -18.39 14.93 -22.33
CA ASN A 201 -18.39 13.49 -22.57
C ASN A 201 -17.74 12.54 -21.52
N GLY A 202 -17.47 12.90 -20.25
CA GLY A 202 -17.08 11.79 -19.35
C GLY A 202 -16.75 12.03 -17.89
N LEU A 203 -15.66 12.72 -17.55
CA LEU A 203 -15.14 12.71 -16.19
C LEU A 203 -15.69 13.87 -15.35
N LYS A 204 -15.99 13.58 -14.08
CA LYS A 204 -16.60 14.51 -13.13
C LYS A 204 -15.65 14.64 -11.96
N VAL A 205 -15.17 15.84 -11.69
CA VAL A 205 -14.26 16.13 -10.58
C VAL A 205 -14.98 17.00 -9.56
N CYS A 206 -15.02 16.58 -8.30
CA CYS A 206 -15.64 17.33 -7.21
C CYS A 206 -14.61 17.80 -6.18
N LEU A 207 -14.52 19.11 -5.97
CA LEU A 207 -13.71 19.72 -4.91
C LEU A 207 -14.50 19.81 -3.61
N ILE A 208 -13.99 19.18 -2.55
CA ILE A 208 -14.54 19.26 -1.21
C ILE A 208 -13.80 20.38 -0.45
N SER A 209 -14.40 21.56 -0.45
CA SER A 209 -13.80 22.79 0.11
C SER A 209 -14.36 23.19 1.48
N CYS A 210 -15.41 22.54 1.97
CA CYS A 210 -16.06 22.88 3.23
C CYS A 210 -16.47 21.64 4.02
N THR A 211 -16.86 21.82 5.29
CA THR A 211 -17.32 20.71 6.14
C THR A 211 -18.74 20.29 5.76
N PRO A 212 -19.17 19.06 6.10
CA PRO A 212 -20.54 18.62 5.84
C PRO A 212 -21.60 19.51 6.52
N ARG A 213 -21.26 20.19 7.63
CA ARG A 213 -22.17 21.13 8.29
C ARG A 213 -22.46 22.37 7.45
N VAL A 214 -21.46 22.84 6.71
CA VAL A 214 -21.58 24.01 5.83
C VAL A 214 -22.20 23.60 4.50
N MET A 215 -21.87 22.40 4.02
CA MET A 215 -22.45 21.84 2.81
C MET A 215 -23.90 21.39 3.08
N LYS A 216 -24.86 22.28 2.84
CA LYS A 216 -26.29 22.03 3.06
C LYS A 216 -26.91 20.98 2.10
N ALA A 217 -26.12 20.44 1.16
CA ALA A 217 -26.55 19.50 0.14
C ALA A 217 -25.64 18.24 0.17
N PRO A 218 -26.14 17.07 -0.27
CA PRO A 218 -25.31 15.87 -0.37
C PRO A 218 -24.18 16.09 -1.39
N LEU A 219 -23.07 15.39 -1.17
CA LEU A 219 -21.92 15.45 -2.07
C LEU A 219 -22.32 14.95 -3.48
N PRO A 220 -22.08 15.73 -4.54
CA PRO A 220 -22.46 15.31 -5.88
C PRO A 220 -21.68 14.06 -6.29
N LYS A 221 -22.31 13.19 -7.10
CA LYS A 221 -21.64 12.02 -7.67
C LYS A 221 -20.58 12.48 -8.68
N ALA A 222 -19.34 12.11 -8.41
CA ALA A 222 -18.18 12.44 -9.21
C ALA A 222 -17.26 11.22 -9.35
N HIS A 223 -16.46 11.21 -10.41
CA HIS A 223 -15.44 10.19 -10.65
C HIS A 223 -14.23 10.43 -9.74
N ILE A 224 -13.84 11.70 -9.57
CA ILE A 224 -12.70 12.11 -8.73
C ILE A 224 -13.19 13.09 -7.68
N TYR A 225 -12.83 12.85 -6.43
CA TYR A 225 -13.01 13.79 -5.33
C TYR A 225 -11.66 14.34 -4.92
N VAL A 226 -11.54 15.64 -4.71
CA VAL A 226 -10.33 16.28 -4.18
C VAL A 226 -10.67 16.91 -2.84
N ILE A 227 -9.99 16.50 -1.78
CA ILE A 227 -10.22 16.97 -0.41
C ILE A 227 -8.89 17.36 0.23
N HIS A 228 -8.92 18.34 1.14
CA HIS A 228 -7.75 18.62 1.95
C HIS A 228 -7.72 17.85 3.27
N TYR A 229 -6.52 17.58 3.78
CA TYR A 229 -6.30 16.78 5.00
C TYR A 229 -7.18 17.21 6.19
N LEU A 230 -7.34 18.52 6.43
CA LEU A 230 -8.11 19.03 7.58
C LEU A 230 -9.61 18.67 7.52
N LEU A 231 -10.16 18.37 6.34
CA LEU A 231 -11.58 18.01 6.19
C LEU A 231 -11.84 16.51 6.33
N LEU A 232 -10.83 15.65 6.18
CA LEU A 232 -10.99 14.19 6.20
C LEU A 232 -11.74 13.69 7.44
N LYS A 233 -11.37 14.20 8.62
CA LYS A 233 -12.00 13.81 9.90
C LYS A 233 -13.50 14.12 9.91
N SER A 234 -13.88 15.29 9.40
CA SER A 234 -15.29 15.72 9.34
C SER A 234 -16.11 14.95 8.31
N TRP A 235 -15.48 14.52 7.21
CA TRP A 235 -16.13 13.81 6.10
C TRP A 235 -16.08 12.28 6.24
N ARG A 236 -15.47 11.74 7.29
CA ARG A 236 -15.18 10.30 7.44
C ARG A 236 -16.36 9.37 7.14
N GLU A 237 -17.54 9.63 7.69
CA GLU A 237 -18.70 8.74 7.50
C GLU A 237 -19.21 8.80 6.05
N HIS A 238 -19.37 10.01 5.49
CA HIS A 238 -19.77 10.20 4.09
C HIS A 238 -18.77 9.58 3.11
N LEU A 239 -17.47 9.69 3.36
CA LEU A 239 -16.44 9.09 2.48
C LEU A 239 -16.51 7.56 2.47
N LYS A 240 -16.94 6.91 3.56
CA LYS A 240 -17.15 5.45 3.58
C LYS A 240 -18.33 5.05 2.69
N GLU A 241 -19.38 5.87 2.64
CA GLU A 241 -20.57 5.61 1.82
C GLU A 241 -20.29 5.69 0.32
N LEU A 242 -19.28 6.47 -0.09
CA LEU A 242 -18.90 6.62 -1.51
C LEU A 242 -18.26 5.35 -2.11
N ASN A 243 -17.86 4.36 -1.29
CA ASN A 243 -17.16 3.16 -1.74
C ASN A 243 -15.96 3.46 -2.65
N ILE A 244 -15.06 4.34 -2.16
CA ILE A 244 -13.88 4.81 -2.89
C ILE A 244 -12.99 3.63 -3.30
N GLN A 245 -12.69 3.53 -4.59
CA GLN A 245 -11.88 2.45 -5.17
C GLN A 245 -10.38 2.73 -5.10
N ARG A 246 -9.98 4.01 -5.18
CA ARG A 246 -8.59 4.47 -5.17
C ARG A 246 -8.40 5.73 -4.36
N ILE A 247 -7.27 5.83 -3.68
CA ILE A 247 -6.89 7.02 -2.92
C ILE A 247 -5.46 7.41 -3.30
N VAL A 248 -5.28 8.68 -3.65
CA VAL A 248 -3.98 9.32 -3.88
C VAL A 248 -3.75 10.31 -2.76
N PHE A 249 -2.63 10.15 -2.05
CA PHE A 249 -2.21 11.10 -1.03
C PHE A 249 -1.03 11.91 -1.56
N ASP A 250 -1.18 13.21 -1.60
CA ASP A 250 -0.10 14.15 -1.88
C ASP A 250 0.52 14.64 -0.56
N GLU A 251 1.83 14.84 -0.54
CA GLU A 251 2.60 15.22 0.66
C GLU A 251 2.25 14.37 1.90
N ILE A 252 2.29 13.04 1.74
CA ILE A 252 1.87 12.03 2.75
C ILE A 252 2.54 12.20 4.13
N GLN A 253 3.70 12.87 4.20
CA GLN A 253 4.38 13.15 5.46
C GLN A 253 3.54 13.98 6.44
N GLU A 254 2.53 14.72 5.96
CA GLU A 254 1.53 15.41 6.80
C GLU A 254 0.80 14.43 7.76
N LEU A 255 0.71 13.14 7.41
CA LEU A 255 0.09 12.11 8.26
C LEU A 255 0.99 11.61 9.40
N ARG A 256 2.29 11.94 9.43
CA ARG A 256 3.22 11.41 10.44
C ARG A 256 2.85 11.79 11.88
N CYS A 257 2.23 12.96 12.06
CA CYS A 257 1.87 13.48 13.38
C CYS A 257 0.46 13.09 13.83
N GLY A 258 -0.28 12.32 13.01
CA GLY A 258 -1.71 12.08 13.21
C GLY A 258 -2.55 13.36 13.02
N PHE A 259 -3.85 13.18 12.79
CA PHE A 259 -4.78 14.33 12.80
C PHE A 259 -4.92 14.83 14.23
N ARG A 260 -4.42 16.03 14.53
CA ARG A 260 -4.78 16.76 15.76
C ARG A 260 -6.29 17.03 15.80
#